data_AF-A0A4S4MSY7-F1
#
_entry.id   AF-A0A4S4MSY7-F1
#
_cell.length_a   1.000
_cell.length_b   1.000
_cell.length_c   1.000
_cell.angle_alpha   90.00
_cell.angle_beta   90.00
_cell.angle_gamma   90.00
#
_symmetry.space_group_name_H-M   'P 1'
#
loop_
_entity.id
_entity.type
_entity.pdbx_description
1 polymer ?
#
loop_
_entity_poly.entity_id
_entity_poly.type
_entity_poly.pdbx_seq_one_letter_code
_entity_poly.pdbx_strand_id
1 'polypeptide(L)'
;MDPAKPKCRLAEIIQYSCKEEYDADGVPTPRCWPVPRIFRLCPGRPAVEVTRYVNVDMKTGEIDIPSTLNHQLPKAKPWRDVKRYASKEV
;
A
#
# COMPACT_ATOMS: atom_id res chain seq x y z
N MET A 1 -13.46 32.39 -10.79
CA MET A 1 -13.82 31.03 -10.33
C MET A 1 -12.72 30.10 -10.79
N ASP A 2 -11.83 29.69 -9.89
CA ASP A 2 -10.78 28.70 -10.17
C ASP A 2 -11.44 27.35 -10.53
N PRO A 3 -11.10 26.71 -11.66
CA PRO A 3 -11.60 25.37 -11.93
C PRO A 3 -11.12 24.46 -10.82
N ALA A 4 -12.05 23.77 -10.15
CA ALA A 4 -11.79 22.97 -8.97
C ALA A 4 -10.59 22.05 -9.20
N LYS A 5 -9.45 22.35 -8.54
CA LYS A 5 -8.24 21.54 -8.64
C LYS A 5 -8.63 20.09 -8.34
N PRO A 6 -8.31 19.14 -9.23
CA PRO A 6 -8.80 17.78 -9.08
C PRO A 6 -8.23 17.21 -7.78
N LYS A 7 -9.14 16.84 -6.86
CA LYS A 7 -8.79 16.40 -5.50
C LYS A 7 -8.15 15.01 -5.56
N CYS A 8 -7.20 14.74 -4.66
CA CYS A 8 -6.70 13.39 -4.49
C CYS A 8 -7.81 12.48 -3.94
N ARG A 9 -7.84 11.22 -4.37
CA ARG A 9 -8.76 10.20 -3.84
C ARG A 9 -8.00 9.00 -3.29
N LEU A 10 -8.67 8.23 -2.45
CA LEU A 10 -8.18 6.92 -2.03
C LEU A 10 -8.74 5.84 -2.94
N ALA A 11 -7.96 4.79 -3.10
CA ALA A 11 -8.37 3.54 -3.73
C ALA A 11 -7.84 2.39 -2.90
N GLU A 12 -8.61 1.34 -2.77
CA GLU A 12 -8.22 0.12 -2.08
C GLU A 12 -8.02 -1.01 -3.09
N ILE A 13 -6.99 -1.83 -2.86
CA ILE A 13 -6.76 -3.08 -3.56
C ILE A 13 -6.55 -4.16 -2.50
N ILE A 14 -7.26 -5.28 -2.62
CA ILE A 14 -7.02 -6.45 -1.78
C ILE A 14 -5.98 -7.32 -2.50
N GLN A 15 -4.85 -7.53 -1.84
CA GLN A 15 -3.86 -8.53 -2.25
C GLN A 15 -4.05 -9.79 -1.41
N TYR A 16 -3.53 -10.93 -1.86
CA TYR A 16 -3.51 -12.16 -1.07
C TYR A 16 -2.08 -12.59 -0.84
N SER A 17 -1.76 -12.89 0.41
CA SER A 17 -0.52 -13.60 0.78
C SER A 17 -0.87 -15.07 0.96
N CYS A 18 -0.25 -15.97 0.21
CA CYS A 18 -0.56 -17.39 0.25
C CYS A 18 0.62 -18.19 0.77
N LYS A 19 0.34 -19.24 1.54
CA LYS A 19 1.30 -20.24 2.01
C LYS A 19 0.76 -21.63 1.68
N GLU A 20 1.64 -22.52 1.27
CA GLU A 20 1.32 -23.93 1.10
C GLU A 20 1.18 -24.60 2.47
N GLU A 21 0.05 -25.28 2.69
CA GLU A 21 -0.22 -26.12 3.85
C GLU A 21 -0.60 -27.53 3.36
N TYR A 22 -0.33 -28.55 4.14
CA TYR A 22 -0.71 -29.92 3.80
C TYR A 22 -1.97 -30.29 4.56
N ASP A 23 -2.95 -30.86 3.88
CA ASP A 23 -4.13 -31.42 4.54
C ASP A 23 -3.80 -32.75 5.26
N ALA A 24 -4.82 -33.37 5.87
CA ALA A 24 -4.64 -34.61 6.62
C ALA A 24 -4.14 -35.78 5.75
N ASP A 25 -4.35 -35.71 4.44
CA ASP A 25 -3.95 -36.72 3.47
C ASP A 25 -2.59 -36.40 2.83
N GLY A 26 -1.94 -35.30 3.25
CA GLY A 26 -0.64 -34.86 2.75
C GLY A 26 -0.73 -34.16 1.38
N VAL A 27 -1.90 -33.70 0.97
CA VAL A 27 -2.09 -32.94 -0.28
C VAL A 27 -1.77 -31.46 -0.03
N PRO A 28 -0.96 -30.82 -0.88
CA PRO A 28 -0.68 -29.40 -0.76
C PRO A 28 -1.91 -28.57 -1.11
N THR A 29 -2.31 -27.71 -0.18
CA THR A 29 -3.44 -26.79 -0.28
C THR A 29 -2.94 -25.36 0.01
N PRO A 30 -3.26 -24.38 -0.86
CA PRO A 30 -2.87 -23.00 -0.62
C PRO A 30 -3.80 -22.37 0.41
N ARG A 31 -3.24 -21.93 1.54
CA ARG A 31 -3.95 -21.05 2.48
C ARG A 31 -3.56 -19.61 2.21
N CYS A 32 -4.55 -18.78 1.93
CA CYS A 32 -4.36 -17.36 1.59
C CYS A 32 -5.02 -16.44 2.62
N TRP A 33 -4.34 -15.35 2.95
CA TRP A 33 -4.84 -14.28 3.82
C TRP A 33 -4.97 -12.97 3.01
N PRO A 34 -6.10 -12.26 3.11
CA PRO A 34 -6.26 -10.97 2.45
C PRO A 34 -5.37 -9.91 3.11
N VAL A 35 -4.75 -9.08 2.28
CA VAL A 35 -3.88 -7.97 2.66
C VAL A 35 -4.41 -6.71 1.97
N PRO A 36 -5.21 -5.89 2.67
CA PRO A 36 -5.70 -4.62 2.15
C PRO A 36 -4.54 -3.66 1.86
N ARG A 37 -4.57 -3.01 0.71
CA ARG A 37 -3.58 -2.00 0.30
C ARG A 37 -4.31 -0.73 -0.11
N ILE A 38 -4.00 0.37 0.56
CA ILE A 38 -4.63 1.66 0.31
C ILE A 38 -3.67 2.55 -0.45
N PHE A 39 -4.15 3.11 -1.56
CA PHE A 39 -3.39 3.98 -2.45
C PHE A 39 -3.99 5.37 -2.48
N ARG A 40 -3.12 6.38 -2.44
CA ARG A 40 -3.49 7.76 -2.71
C ARG A 40 -3.23 8.10 -4.16
N LEU A 41 -4.31 8.46 -4.87
CA LEU A 41 -4.30 8.83 -6.28
C LEU A 41 -4.47 10.34 -6.39
N CYS A 42 -3.43 11.02 -6.86
CA CYS A 42 -3.45 12.46 -7.13
C CYS A 42 -3.20 12.71 -8.62
N PRO A 43 -3.97 13.60 -9.27
CA PRO A 43 -3.77 13.97 -10.68
C PRO A 43 -2.33 14.45 -10.95
N GLY A 44 -1.73 13.95 -12.04
CA GLY A 44 -0.36 14.29 -12.44
C GLY A 44 0.73 13.74 -11.50
N ARG A 45 0.39 12.85 -10.57
CA ARG A 45 1.35 12.19 -9.67
C ARG A 45 1.18 10.67 -9.73
N PRO A 46 2.26 9.89 -9.55
CA PRO A 46 2.15 8.44 -9.37
C PRO A 46 1.26 8.08 -8.19
N ALA A 47 0.61 6.92 -8.28
CA ALA A 47 -0.07 6.31 -7.14
C ALA A 47 0.95 6.01 -6.03
N VAL A 48 0.62 6.34 -4.78
CA VAL A 48 1.47 6.07 -3.62
C VAL A 48 0.71 5.18 -2.65
N GLU A 49 1.31 4.05 -2.27
CA GLU A 49 0.77 3.21 -1.20
C GLU A 49 0.88 3.94 0.14
N VAL A 50 -0.24 4.08 0.82
CA VAL A 50 -0.37 4.74 2.13
C VAL A 50 -0.91 3.81 3.21
N THR A 51 -1.05 2.51 2.95
CA THR A 51 -1.56 1.48 3.87
C THR A 51 -0.95 1.57 5.28
N ARG A 52 0.37 1.79 5.38
CA ARG A 52 1.08 1.86 6.68
C ARG A 52 0.81 3.14 7.47
N TYR A 53 0.20 4.14 6.84
CA TYR A 53 0.05 5.47 7.40
C TYR A 53 -1.41 5.87 7.63
N VAL A 54 -2.36 5.04 7.20
CA VAL A 54 -3.76 5.23 7.52
C VAL A 54 -4.07 4.65 8.89
N ASN A 55 -4.91 5.34 9.66
CA ASN A 55 -5.48 4.79 10.87
C ASN A 55 -6.81 4.13 10.48
N VAL A 56 -6.94 2.83 10.75
CA VAL A 56 -8.18 2.09 10.52
C VAL A 56 -8.88 1.93 11.87
N ASP A 57 -10.08 2.48 12.00
CA ASP A 57 -10.93 2.18 13.15
C ASP A 57 -11.42 0.73 13.00
N MET A 58 -10.92 -0.15 13.87
CA MET A 58 -11.23 -1.58 13.83
C MET A 58 -12.69 -1.92 14.16
N LYS A 59 -13.47 -0.96 14.70
CA LYS A 59 -14.89 -1.15 15.04
C LYS A 59 -15.82 -0.68 13.92
N THR A 60 -15.47 0.41 13.23
CA THR A 60 -16.32 1.01 12.19
C THR A 60 -15.83 0.72 10.77
N GLY A 61 -14.56 0.34 10.61
CA GLY A 61 -13.90 0.22 9.31
C GLY A 61 -13.56 1.57 8.67
N GLU A 62 -13.74 2.69 9.38
CA GLU A 62 -13.41 4.00 8.86
C GLU A 62 -11.90 4.20 8.76
N ILE A 63 -11.47 4.84 7.67
CA ILE A 63 -10.07 5.11 7.35
C ILE A 63 -9.81 6.59 7.55
N ASP A 64 -9.01 6.93 8.56
CA ASP A 64 -8.55 8.30 8.80
C ASP A 64 -7.10 8.51 8.32
N ILE A 65 -6.87 9.67 7.71
CA ILE A 65 -5.58 10.09 7.17
C ILE A 65 -5.05 11.22 8.04
N PRO A 66 -4.00 10.97 8.85
CA PRO A 66 -3.38 12.05 9.60
C PRO A 66 -2.84 13.11 8.63
N SER A 67 -3.19 14.37 8.87
CA SER A 67 -2.83 15.51 8.00
C SER A 67 -1.31 15.69 7.81
N THR A 68 -0.51 15.09 8.70
CA THR A 68 0.96 15.05 8.66
C THR A 68 1.54 14.16 7.56
N LEU A 69 0.73 13.27 6.96
CA LEU A 69 1.18 12.36 5.91
C LEU A 69 1.85 13.07 4.73
N ASN A 70 1.36 14.25 4.33
CA ASN A 70 1.94 15.03 3.24
C ASN A 70 3.44 15.36 3.43
N HIS A 71 3.92 15.43 4.69
CA HIS A 71 5.32 15.72 5.00
C HIS A 71 6.20 14.45 5.05
N GLN A 72 5.59 13.28 5.27
CA GLN A 72 6.30 12.01 5.48
C GLN A 72 6.19 11.03 4.32
N LEU A 73 5.42 11.35 3.27
CA LEU A 73 5.37 10.49 2.09
C LEU A 73 6.78 10.31 1.53
N PRO A 74 7.23 9.06 1.27
CA PRO A 74 8.52 8.82 0.68
C PRO A 74 8.59 9.58 -0.65
N LYS A 75 9.57 10.47 -0.78
CA LYS A 75 9.84 11.15 -2.05
C LYS A 75 10.27 10.08 -3.04
N ALA A 76 9.36 9.73 -3.95
CA ALA A 76 9.69 8.85 -5.06
C ALA A 76 10.89 9.44 -5.81
N LYS A 77 11.97 8.67 -5.91
CA LYS A 77 13.08 9.03 -6.79
C LYS A 77 12.72 8.56 -8.21
N PRO A 78 13.03 9.35 -9.25
CA PRO A 78 13.03 8.84 -10.62
C PRO A 78 13.86 7.54 -10.68
N TRP A 79 13.43 6.56 -11.49
CA TRP A 79 14.12 5.26 -11.55
C TRP A 79 15.62 5.40 -11.86
N ARG A 80 15.97 6.36 -12.72
CA ARG A 80 17.36 6.72 -13.05
C ARG A 80 18.21 7.16 -11.83
N ASP A 81 17.58 7.62 -10.76
CA ASP A 81 18.24 8.12 -9.55
C ASP A 81 18.28 7.07 -8.42
N VAL A 82 17.82 5.84 -8.69
CA VAL A 82 17.86 4.70 -7.76
C VAL A 82 19.23 4.03 -7.82
N LYS A 83 20.01 4.16 -6.75
CA LYS A 83 21.27 3.41 -6.57
C LYS A 83 21.00 2.16 -5.75
N ARG A 84 21.24 0.97 -6.33
CA ARG A 84 21.23 -0.30 -5.59
C ARG A 84 22.57 -0.46 -4.87
N TYR A 85 22.52 -0.72 -3.56
CA TYR A 85 23.70 -1.14 -2.82
C TYR A 85 23.85 -2.66 -2.95
N ALA A 86 25.09 -3.15 -3.06
CA ALA A 86 25.35 -4.59 -3.01
C ALA A 86 24.83 -5.15 -1.69
N SER A 87 24.15 -6.30 -1.75
CA SER A 87 23.76 -7.04 -0.56
C SER A 87 25.03 -7.44 0.20
N LYS A 88 25.13 -7.07 1.48
CA LYS A 88 26.10 -7.71 2.36
C LYS A 88 25.62 -9.12 2.58
N GLU A 89 26.28 -10.07 1.95
CA GLU A 89 26.22 -11.48 2.36
C GLU A 89 26.71 -11.53 3.82
N VAL A 90 25.88 -12.10 4.69
CA VAL A 90 26.21 -12.41 6.10
C VAL A 90 26.40 -13.90 6.20
#